data_AF-A0A6A6HIE8-F1
#
_entry.id   AF-A0A6A6HIE8-F1
#
_cell.length_a   1.000
_cell.length_b   1.000
_cell.length_c   1.000
_cell.angle_alpha   90.00
_cell.angle_beta   90.00
_cell.angle_gamma   90.00
#
_symmetry.space_group_name_H-M   'P 1'
#
loop_
_entity.id
_entity.type
_entity.pdbx_description
1 polymer ?
#
loop_
_entity_poly.entity_id
_entity_poly.type
_entity_poly.pdbx_seq_one_letter_code
_entity_poly.pdbx_strand_id
1 'polypeptide(L)'
;MPTPPQKVLDSRKNMAEDALRRALEKGTTFQDLYDIRRCLQDSAQESGLPNEFFEVLQDKDYANLYIKLTSRRGFTPPTGPSLGTGAITPPRSASGLDQFELPHASLSKGEEFHKRDKEGFIPPTYDESANPYNVKVHHPSRDHIEMVTASRCKEEESFISDKVLARNNLSLHLDRDNTIKLTWKELSETSAKTRRTKFRRISDKDIRNDIAIGQNLDNCGDDESSISDSMQQLALGVSPSFCSTEWKLMRAKSTTEDQLSRRRPCLQK
;
A
#
# COMPACT_ATOMS: atom_id res chain seq x y z
N MET A 1 5.63 10.65 11.60
CA MET A 1 6.34 11.68 10.83
C MET A 1 5.93 13.06 11.35
N PRO A 2 6.84 13.87 11.90
CA PRO A 2 6.54 15.26 12.25
C PRO A 2 6.14 16.03 10.99
N THR A 3 5.06 16.81 11.08
CA THR A 3 4.57 17.61 9.95
C THR A 3 5.63 18.65 9.59
N PRO A 4 6.06 18.73 8.33
CA PRO A 4 7.06 19.70 7.92
C PRO A 4 6.55 21.12 8.10
N PRO A 5 7.46 22.11 8.30
CA PRO A 5 7.08 23.50 8.43
C PRO A 5 6.27 23.97 7.21
N GLN A 6 5.20 24.75 7.44
CA GLN A 6 4.29 25.22 6.38
C GLN A 6 5.01 25.89 5.20
N LYS A 7 6.08 26.66 5.48
CA LYS A 7 6.91 27.32 4.44
C LYS A 7 7.56 26.32 3.47
N VAL A 8 7.95 25.15 3.96
CA VAL A 8 8.56 24.09 3.14
C VAL A 8 7.50 23.41 2.27
N LEU A 9 6.31 23.19 2.82
CA LEU A 9 5.16 22.67 2.08
C LEU A 9 4.77 23.61 0.93
N ASP A 10 4.63 24.90 1.21
CA ASP A 10 4.23 25.88 0.19
C ASP A 10 5.29 26.01 -0.93
N SER A 11 6.58 25.99 -0.57
CA SER A 11 7.67 25.97 -1.55
C SER A 11 7.61 24.73 -2.46
N ARG A 12 7.38 23.55 -1.88
CA ARG A 12 7.26 22.30 -2.66
C ARG A 12 6.02 22.26 -3.54
N LYS A 13 4.90 22.85 -3.08
CA LYS A 13 3.68 23.01 -3.90
C LYS A 13 3.95 23.89 -5.13
N ASN A 14 4.66 25.01 -4.95
CA ASN A 14 5.02 25.88 -6.07
C ASN A 14 5.92 25.17 -7.08
N MET A 15 6.93 24.44 -6.60
CA MET A 15 7.80 23.65 -7.48
C MET A 15 7.05 22.55 -8.23
N ALA A 16 6.11 21.86 -7.55
CA ALA A 16 5.27 20.85 -8.18
C ALA A 16 4.39 21.46 -9.28
N GLU A 17 3.82 22.65 -9.04
CA GLU A 17 3.04 23.35 -10.03
C GLU A 17 3.89 23.74 -11.26
N ASP A 18 5.09 24.27 -11.06
CA ASP A 18 5.99 24.66 -12.15
C ASP A 18 6.51 23.44 -12.94
N ALA A 19 6.73 22.31 -12.29
CA ALA A 19 7.07 21.05 -12.94
C ALA A 19 5.93 20.56 -13.84
N LEU A 20 4.70 20.52 -13.31
CA LEU A 20 3.52 20.09 -14.07
C LEU A 20 3.20 21.05 -15.23
N ARG A 21 3.41 22.35 -15.04
CA ARG A 21 3.27 23.35 -16.12
C ARG A 21 4.25 23.10 -17.26
N ARG A 22 5.53 22.86 -16.96
CA ARG A 22 6.55 22.52 -17.96
C ARG A 22 6.20 21.22 -18.70
N ALA A 23 5.68 20.22 -18.00
CA ALA A 23 5.24 18.98 -18.63
C ALA A 23 4.04 19.19 -19.58
N LEU A 24 3.09 20.05 -19.22
CA LEU A 24 1.99 20.43 -20.13
C LEU A 24 2.50 21.15 -21.38
N GLU A 25 3.47 22.07 -21.24
CA GLU A 25 4.09 22.78 -22.36
C GLU A 25 4.83 21.83 -23.31
N LYS A 26 5.41 20.75 -22.77
CA LYS A 26 6.00 19.64 -23.55
C LYS A 26 4.95 18.74 -24.22
N GLY A 27 3.65 18.97 -24.00
CA GLY A 27 2.56 18.18 -24.59
C GLY A 27 2.09 16.99 -23.76
N THR A 28 2.53 16.86 -22.51
CA THR A 28 2.10 15.78 -21.62
C THR A 28 0.61 15.96 -21.27
N THR A 29 -0.15 14.86 -21.26
CA THR A 29 -1.55 14.84 -20.80
C THR A 29 -1.66 14.06 -19.51
N PHE A 30 -2.39 14.60 -18.54
CA PHE A 30 -2.68 13.92 -17.27
C PHE A 30 -4.13 13.44 -17.30
N GLN A 31 -4.33 12.13 -17.18
CA GLN A 31 -5.67 11.53 -17.12
C GLN A 31 -6.11 11.31 -15.67
N ASP A 32 -5.14 11.10 -14.77
CA ASP A 32 -5.40 10.83 -13.37
C ASP A 32 -4.33 11.44 -12.43
N LEU A 33 -4.49 11.17 -11.13
CA LEU A 33 -3.53 11.58 -10.10
C LEU A 33 -2.21 10.80 -10.16
N TYR A 34 -2.21 9.61 -10.76
CA TYR A 34 -1.01 8.79 -10.90
C TYR A 34 -0.05 9.39 -11.91
N ASP A 35 -0.56 9.88 -13.04
CA ASP A 35 0.21 10.60 -14.05
C ASP A 35 0.90 11.83 -13.46
N ILE A 36 0.20 12.56 -12.58
CA ILE A 36 0.77 13.71 -11.87
C ILE A 36 1.91 13.26 -10.94
N ARG A 37 1.71 12.20 -10.15
CA ARG A 37 2.76 11.70 -9.23
C ARG A 37 3.99 11.25 -9.99
N ARG A 38 3.79 10.47 -11.05
CA ARG A 38 4.85 10.00 -11.92
C ARG A 38 5.61 11.18 -12.55
N CYS A 39 4.90 12.16 -13.08
CA CYS A 39 5.51 13.35 -13.66
C CYS A 39 6.34 14.15 -12.64
N LEU A 40 5.89 14.23 -11.39
CA LEU A 40 6.65 14.90 -10.33
C LEU A 40 7.88 14.09 -9.90
N GLN A 41 7.81 12.77 -9.87
CA GLN A 41 8.97 11.90 -9.64
C GLN A 41 10.01 12.05 -10.76
N ASP A 42 9.56 12.00 -12.01
CA ASP A 42 10.43 12.19 -13.18
C ASP A 42 11.09 13.59 -13.13
N SER A 43 10.33 14.63 -12.78
CA SER A 43 10.85 16.00 -12.62
C SER A 43 11.82 16.15 -11.44
N ALA A 44 11.63 15.42 -10.35
CA ALA A 44 12.56 15.41 -9.22
C ALA A 44 13.90 14.80 -9.64
N GLN A 45 13.84 13.66 -10.33
CA GLN A 45 15.01 12.97 -10.87
C GLN A 45 15.77 13.83 -11.88
N GLU A 46 15.07 14.48 -12.83
CA GLU A 46 15.68 15.41 -13.80
C GLU A 46 16.39 16.60 -13.11
N SER A 47 15.91 17.01 -11.93
CA SER A 47 16.45 18.13 -11.17
C SER A 47 17.50 17.72 -10.13
N GLY A 48 17.87 16.43 -10.07
CA GLY A 48 18.81 15.90 -9.07
C GLY A 48 18.27 15.90 -7.63
N LEU A 49 16.95 15.94 -7.46
CA LEU A 49 16.27 15.89 -6.17
C LEU A 49 15.95 14.43 -5.79
N PRO A 50 15.82 14.12 -4.48
CA PRO A 50 15.37 12.79 -4.05
C PRO A 50 13.99 12.44 -4.62
N ASN A 51 13.76 11.15 -4.90
CA ASN A 51 12.47 10.67 -5.43
C ASN A 51 11.29 11.00 -4.49
N GLU A 52 11.57 11.04 -3.19
CA GLU A 52 10.62 11.34 -2.11
C GLU A 52 10.37 12.85 -1.93
N PHE A 53 11.01 13.71 -2.72
CA PHE A 53 10.95 15.17 -2.55
C PHE A 53 9.52 15.71 -2.56
N PHE A 54 8.65 15.15 -3.40
CA PHE A 54 7.25 15.54 -3.49
C PHE A 54 6.31 14.70 -2.62
N GLU A 55 6.78 13.63 -1.96
CA GLU A 55 5.92 12.75 -1.12
C GLU A 55 5.37 13.43 0.13
N VAL A 56 5.90 14.60 0.46
CA VAL A 56 5.38 15.44 1.53
C VAL A 56 4.01 16.07 1.21
N LEU A 57 3.66 16.14 -0.08
CA LEU A 57 2.36 16.62 -0.53
C LEU A 57 1.30 15.57 -0.17
N GLN A 58 0.17 16.01 0.39
CA GLN A 58 -0.93 15.10 0.69
C GLN A 58 -1.81 14.88 -0.55
N ASP A 59 -2.62 13.83 -0.56
CA ASP A 59 -3.58 13.53 -1.64
C ASP A 59 -4.45 14.74 -2.01
N LYS A 60 -4.82 15.55 -1.01
CA LYS A 60 -5.55 16.81 -1.18
C LYS A 60 -4.79 17.82 -2.02
N ASP A 61 -3.47 17.90 -1.86
CA ASP A 61 -2.61 18.79 -2.62
C ASP A 61 -2.48 18.33 -4.08
N TYR A 62 -2.34 17.03 -4.30
CA TYR A 62 -2.36 16.44 -5.64
C TYR A 62 -3.71 16.68 -6.36
N ALA A 63 -4.83 16.50 -5.65
CA ALA A 63 -6.15 16.78 -6.19
C ALA A 63 -6.31 18.27 -6.54
N ASN A 64 -5.84 19.17 -5.67
CA ASN A 64 -5.86 20.61 -5.94
C ASN A 64 -5.00 20.97 -7.16
N LEU A 65 -3.82 20.36 -7.32
CA LEU A 65 -2.97 20.54 -8.51
C LEU A 65 -3.69 20.04 -9.77
N TYR A 66 -4.31 18.86 -9.73
CA TYR A 66 -5.09 18.31 -10.84
C TYR A 66 -6.25 19.22 -11.26
N ILE A 67 -7.05 19.70 -10.28
CA ILE A 67 -8.14 20.64 -10.52
C ILE A 67 -7.60 21.94 -11.13
N LYS A 68 -6.49 22.48 -10.63
CA LYS A 68 -5.88 23.71 -11.14
C LYS A 68 -5.38 23.57 -12.58
N LEU A 69 -4.88 22.39 -12.95
CA LEU A 69 -4.43 22.09 -14.31
C LEU A 69 -5.61 21.90 -15.28
N THR A 70 -6.64 21.17 -14.86
CA THR A 70 -7.84 20.87 -15.67
C THR A 70 -8.80 22.05 -15.78
N SER A 71 -8.83 22.96 -14.80
CA SER A 71 -9.65 24.19 -14.85
C SER A 71 -9.03 25.27 -15.74
N ARG A 72 -7.71 25.24 -15.96
CA ARG A 72 -6.99 26.22 -16.80
C ARG A 72 -7.06 25.89 -18.28
N ARG A 73 -7.21 24.61 -18.63
CA ARG A 73 -7.70 24.26 -19.97
C ARG A 73 -9.22 24.39 -19.90
N GLY A 74 -9.82 25.30 -20.65
CA GLY A 74 -11.27 25.37 -20.82
C GLY A 74 -11.80 24.11 -21.52
N PHE A 75 -11.71 22.96 -20.84
CA PHE A 75 -12.25 21.69 -21.26
C PHE A 75 -13.76 21.80 -21.18
N THR A 76 -14.35 22.27 -22.28
CA THR A 76 -15.72 21.90 -22.61
C THR A 76 -15.78 20.38 -22.61
N PRO A 77 -16.65 19.76 -21.79
CA PRO A 77 -16.94 18.34 -21.95
C PRO A 77 -17.39 18.10 -23.39
N PRO A 78 -17.11 16.94 -24.00
CA PRO A 78 -17.59 16.64 -25.34
C PRO A 78 -19.11 16.68 -25.30
N THR A 79 -19.67 17.77 -25.85
CA THR A 79 -21.08 17.91 -26.12
C THR A 79 -21.41 16.77 -27.08
N GLY A 80 -22.11 15.75 -26.58
CA GLY A 80 -22.77 14.77 -27.43
C GLY A 80 -23.62 15.50 -28.49
N PRO A 81 -23.87 14.87 -29.64
CA PRO A 81 -24.49 15.54 -30.77
C PRO A 81 -25.82 16.15 -30.33
N SER A 82 -25.90 17.47 -30.50
CA SER A 82 -27.10 18.29 -30.43
C SER A 82 -28.16 17.72 -31.39
N LEU A 83 -29.09 16.93 -30.87
CA LEU A 83 -30.37 16.68 -31.51
C LEU A 83 -31.30 17.81 -31.13
N GLY A 84 -31.25 18.86 -31.97
CA GLY A 84 -32.26 19.88 -31.99
C GLY A 84 -33.60 19.34 -32.48
N THR A 85 -34.65 20.01 -32.02
CA THR A 85 -35.98 20.12 -32.62
C THR A 85 -36.85 18.86 -32.67
N GLY A 86 -37.76 18.79 -31.69
CA GLY A 86 -39.17 19.07 -31.99
C GLY A 86 -40.05 17.88 -32.37
N ALA A 87 -41.29 17.97 -31.88
CA ALA A 87 -42.49 17.24 -32.27
C ALA A 87 -42.63 15.78 -31.79
N ILE A 88 -43.45 15.68 -30.75
CA ILE A 88 -44.23 14.52 -30.35
C ILE A 88 -45.16 14.11 -31.50
N THR A 89 -44.96 12.94 -32.11
CA THR A 89 -46.03 12.17 -32.77
C THR A 89 -45.64 10.69 -32.86
N PRO A 90 -46.45 9.74 -32.38
CA PRO A 90 -46.21 8.31 -32.57
C PRO A 90 -46.95 7.81 -33.82
N PRO A 91 -46.39 6.83 -34.56
CA PRO A 91 -47.22 5.96 -35.37
C PRO A 91 -47.09 4.48 -34.97
N ARG A 92 -48.29 3.95 -34.69
CA ARG A 92 -48.85 2.62 -34.91
C ARG A 92 -47.93 1.43 -35.25
N SER A 93 -48.22 0.36 -34.52
CA SER A 93 -47.99 -1.05 -34.80
C SER A 93 -48.17 -1.44 -36.27
N ALA A 94 -47.22 -2.21 -36.79
CA ALA A 94 -47.44 -3.19 -37.85
C ALA A 94 -46.48 -4.36 -37.67
N SER A 95 -47.07 -5.54 -37.50
CA SER A 95 -46.47 -6.86 -37.57
C SER A 95 -45.85 -7.11 -38.94
N GLY A 96 -44.75 -7.86 -39.01
CA GLY A 96 -44.27 -8.41 -40.27
C GLY A 96 -42.81 -8.82 -40.20
N LEU A 97 -42.57 -10.13 -40.28
CA LEU A 97 -41.29 -10.74 -40.56
C LEU A 97 -40.60 -10.04 -41.74
N ASP A 98 -39.29 -9.79 -41.65
CA ASP A 98 -38.43 -10.33 -42.69
C ASP A 98 -36.99 -10.56 -42.23
N GLN A 99 -36.45 -11.59 -42.83
CA GLN A 99 -35.19 -12.26 -42.61
C GLN A 99 -34.07 -11.47 -43.29
N PHE A 100 -33.10 -10.95 -42.54
CA PHE A 100 -31.83 -10.49 -43.12
C PHE A 100 -30.66 -11.01 -42.29
N GLU A 101 -29.94 -11.94 -42.91
CA GLU A 101 -28.63 -12.43 -42.50
C GLU A 101 -27.65 -11.25 -42.39
N LEU A 102 -27.06 -11.08 -41.21
CA LEU A 102 -25.88 -10.25 -41.02
C LEU A 102 -24.68 -11.15 -40.72
N PRO A 103 -23.54 -10.93 -41.40
CA PRO A 103 -22.37 -11.79 -41.32
C PRO A 103 -21.73 -11.70 -39.92
N HIS A 104 -21.38 -12.87 -39.39
CA HIS A 104 -20.52 -13.04 -38.22
C HIS A 104 -19.16 -12.37 -38.45
N ALA A 105 -19.05 -11.09 -38.08
CA ALA A 105 -17.77 -10.43 -37.90
C ALA A 105 -17.13 -10.99 -36.63
N SER A 106 -16.22 -11.92 -36.84
CA SER A 106 -15.34 -12.49 -35.83
C SER A 106 -14.51 -11.37 -35.21
N LEU A 107 -14.88 -10.92 -34.01
CA LEU A 107 -13.99 -10.14 -33.16
C LEU A 107 -12.91 -11.09 -32.63
N SER A 108 -11.85 -11.23 -33.42
CA SER A 108 -10.57 -11.77 -33.02
C SER A 108 -9.99 -10.92 -31.90
N LYS A 109 -10.31 -11.35 -30.68
CA LYS A 109 -9.67 -11.06 -29.41
C LYS A 109 -8.19 -11.41 -29.55
N GLY A 110 -7.37 -10.39 -29.78
CA GLY A 110 -5.94 -10.52 -30.01
C GLY A 110 -5.18 -9.32 -29.47
N GLU A 111 -5.25 -9.09 -28.16
CA GLU A 111 -4.14 -8.43 -27.46
C GLU A 111 -3.44 -9.52 -26.65
N GLU A 112 -2.31 -9.94 -27.22
CA GLU A 112 -1.35 -10.82 -26.60
C GLU A 112 -0.85 -10.18 -25.30
N PHE A 113 -1.35 -10.72 -24.19
CA PHE A 113 -0.65 -10.64 -22.92
C PHE A 113 0.80 -11.12 -23.16
N HIS A 114 1.75 -10.19 -23.06
CA HIS A 114 3.16 -10.53 -22.94
C HIS A 114 3.34 -11.48 -21.75
N LYS A 115 3.41 -12.79 -22.07
CA LYS A 115 3.97 -13.82 -21.20
C LYS A 115 5.43 -13.49 -20.96
N ARG A 116 5.72 -12.66 -19.96
CA ARG A 116 7.02 -12.71 -19.29
C ARG A 116 7.00 -13.94 -18.41
N ASP A 117 7.72 -14.95 -18.90
CA ASP A 117 8.51 -15.92 -18.15
C ASP A 117 7.91 -16.43 -16.85
N LYS A 118 7.37 -17.65 -16.96
CA LYS A 118 7.05 -18.56 -15.86
C LYS A 118 8.33 -18.95 -15.12
N GLU A 119 8.87 -18.10 -14.27
CA GLU A 119 9.47 -18.61 -13.05
C GLU A 119 8.33 -19.12 -12.17
N GLY A 120 8.47 -20.36 -11.70
CA GLY A 120 7.37 -21.24 -11.28
C GLY A 120 6.35 -20.56 -10.35
N PHE A 121 5.17 -20.29 -10.90
CA PHE A 121 4.00 -19.97 -10.08
C PHE A 121 3.64 -21.21 -9.27
N ILE A 122 3.84 -21.14 -7.95
CA ILE A 122 3.48 -22.18 -7.00
C ILE A 122 2.20 -21.74 -6.31
N PRO A 123 1.07 -22.45 -6.49
CA PRO A 123 -0.16 -22.15 -5.77
C PRO A 123 0.02 -22.45 -4.27
N PRO A 124 -0.69 -21.73 -3.38
CA PRO A 124 -0.58 -21.91 -1.94
C PRO A 124 -1.03 -23.30 -1.50
N THR A 125 -0.20 -23.95 -0.69
CA THR A 125 -0.47 -25.22 -0.04
C THR A 125 -0.92 -24.96 1.38
N TYR A 126 -2.13 -25.39 1.72
CA TYR A 126 -2.72 -25.13 3.04
C TYR A 126 -2.31 -26.19 4.06
N ASP A 127 -2.25 -25.78 5.32
CA ASP A 127 -2.27 -26.72 6.44
C ASP A 127 -3.73 -27.17 6.65
N GLU A 128 -4.00 -28.46 6.47
CA GLU A 128 -5.35 -29.02 6.63
C GLU A 128 -5.88 -28.86 8.06
N SER A 129 -4.98 -28.66 9.03
CA SER A 129 -5.35 -28.43 10.43
C SER A 129 -5.71 -26.96 10.75
N ALA A 130 -5.40 -26.02 9.86
CA ALA A 130 -5.62 -24.59 10.09
C ALA A 130 -7.02 -24.15 9.64
N ASN A 131 -7.81 -23.64 10.58
CA ASN A 131 -9.11 -23.05 10.27
C ASN A 131 -8.96 -21.67 9.60
N PRO A 132 -9.85 -21.31 8.66
CA PRO A 132 -9.91 -19.96 8.13
C PRO A 132 -10.30 -18.96 9.23
N TYR A 133 -9.75 -17.75 9.17
CA TYR A 133 -9.97 -16.70 10.16
C TYR A 133 -10.18 -15.34 9.48
N ASN A 134 -10.87 -14.43 10.16
CA ASN A 134 -11.17 -13.12 9.61
C ASN A 134 -10.07 -12.11 9.94
N VAL A 135 -9.62 -11.39 8.92
CA VAL A 135 -8.66 -10.30 9.08
C VAL A 135 -9.20 -9.01 8.48
N LYS A 136 -8.74 -7.89 9.03
CA LYS A 136 -8.89 -6.58 8.43
C LYS A 136 -7.66 -6.26 7.61
N VAL A 137 -7.85 -5.86 6.35
CA VAL A 137 -6.78 -5.43 5.47
C VAL A 137 -6.89 -3.93 5.23
N HIS A 138 -5.73 -3.29 5.21
CA HIS A 138 -5.55 -1.85 5.13
C HIS A 138 -4.53 -1.55 4.02
N HIS A 139 -4.89 -0.67 3.11
CA HIS A 139 -3.95 -0.09 2.16
C HIS A 139 -3.39 1.21 2.74
N PRO A 140 -2.07 1.47 2.69
CA PRO A 140 -1.46 2.63 3.34
C PRO A 140 -2.01 3.99 2.85
N SER A 141 -2.47 4.06 1.60
CA SER A 141 -3.04 5.28 1.01
C SER A 141 -4.57 5.33 1.04
N ARG A 142 -5.25 4.41 1.73
CA ARG A 142 -6.71 4.39 1.81
C ARG A 142 -7.17 4.16 3.23
N ASP A 143 -8.14 4.97 3.68
CA ASP A 143 -8.80 4.79 4.97
C ASP A 143 -9.81 3.61 4.97
N HIS A 144 -9.84 2.80 3.89
CA HIS A 144 -10.77 1.69 3.78
C HIS A 144 -10.23 0.45 4.48
N ILE A 145 -11.06 -0.08 5.39
CA ILE A 145 -10.82 -1.30 6.14
C ILE A 145 -11.76 -2.35 5.59
N GLU A 146 -11.22 -3.37 4.94
CA GLU A 146 -12.04 -4.48 4.48
C GLU A 146 -11.78 -5.73 5.29
N MET A 147 -12.86 -6.40 5.67
CA MET A 147 -12.81 -7.71 6.30
C MET A 147 -12.72 -8.78 5.22
N VAL A 148 -11.70 -9.62 5.31
CA VAL A 148 -11.45 -10.72 4.38
C VAL A 148 -11.17 -12.00 5.14
N THR A 149 -11.40 -13.13 4.48
CA THR A 149 -11.10 -14.46 5.01
C THR A 149 -9.65 -14.84 4.70
N ALA A 150 -8.90 -15.20 5.73
CA ALA A 150 -7.51 -15.60 5.65
C ALA A 150 -7.33 -17.06 6.05
N SER A 151 -6.29 -17.68 5.51
CA SER A 151 -5.78 -18.98 5.97
C SER A 151 -4.27 -18.99 5.91
N ARG A 152 -3.63 -19.78 6.78
CA ARG A 152 -2.19 -20.01 6.72
C ARG A 152 -1.84 -20.95 5.56
N CYS A 153 -0.77 -20.66 4.84
CA CYS A 153 -0.19 -21.54 3.83
C CYS A 153 1.26 -21.89 4.16
N LYS A 154 1.78 -22.94 3.53
CA LYS A 154 3.11 -23.51 3.82
C LYS A 154 4.23 -22.74 3.13
N GLU A 155 3.91 -22.00 2.09
CA GLU A 155 4.85 -21.18 1.34
C GLU A 155 5.37 -20.02 2.19
N GLU A 156 6.55 -19.51 1.85
CA GLU A 156 7.07 -18.30 2.47
C GLU A 156 6.25 -17.06 2.08
N GLU A 157 5.83 -17.00 0.83
CA GLU A 157 5.08 -15.86 0.28
C GLU A 157 3.61 -15.87 0.70
N SER A 158 3.01 -14.68 0.78
CA SER A 158 1.58 -14.49 1.01
C SER A 158 0.84 -14.17 -0.30
N PHE A 159 -0.42 -14.57 -0.40
CA PHE A 159 -1.21 -14.50 -1.63
C PHE A 159 -2.53 -13.73 -1.51
N ILE A 160 -2.77 -12.98 -2.58
CA ILE A 160 -3.84 -12.07 -2.98
C ILE A 160 -4.95 -12.53 -3.94
N SER A 161 -6.18 -12.89 -3.54
CA SER A 161 -7.19 -13.21 -4.57
C SER A 161 -7.53 -12.01 -5.49
N ASP A 162 -7.76 -12.31 -6.77
CA ASP A 162 -8.22 -11.33 -7.78
C ASP A 162 -9.52 -10.63 -7.37
N LYS A 163 -10.45 -11.36 -6.75
CA LYS A 163 -11.71 -10.82 -6.21
C LYS A 163 -11.49 -9.72 -5.20
N VAL A 164 -10.60 -9.91 -4.23
CA VAL A 164 -10.33 -8.88 -3.21
C VAL A 164 -9.68 -7.67 -3.88
N LEU A 165 -8.75 -7.88 -4.81
CA LEU A 165 -8.13 -6.77 -5.53
C LEU A 165 -9.17 -5.96 -6.31
N ALA A 166 -10.09 -6.62 -7.02
CA ALA A 166 -11.14 -5.97 -7.79
C ALA A 166 -12.15 -5.25 -6.89
N ARG A 167 -12.67 -5.92 -5.84
CA ARG A 167 -13.67 -5.38 -4.92
C ARG A 167 -13.20 -4.10 -4.23
N ASN A 168 -11.90 -4.02 -3.94
CA ASN A 168 -11.29 -2.86 -3.30
C ASN A 168 -10.62 -1.89 -4.27
N ASN A 169 -10.73 -2.06 -5.59
CA ASN A 169 -9.99 -1.28 -6.57
C ASN A 169 -8.47 -1.19 -6.26
N LEU A 170 -7.87 -2.30 -5.79
CA LEU A 170 -6.45 -2.40 -5.46
C LEU A 170 -5.60 -2.83 -6.66
N SER A 171 -6.21 -3.25 -7.76
CA SER A 171 -5.50 -3.64 -8.99
C SER A 171 -4.60 -2.54 -9.54
N LEU A 172 -4.93 -1.27 -9.28
CA LEU A 172 -4.14 -0.09 -9.68
C LEU A 172 -2.89 0.12 -8.80
N HIS A 173 -2.81 -0.57 -7.67
CA HIS A 173 -1.73 -0.44 -6.68
C HIS A 173 -0.79 -1.67 -6.69
N LEU A 174 -0.89 -2.52 -7.71
CA LEU A 174 0.04 -3.61 -7.91
C LEU A 174 1.39 -3.08 -8.42
N ASP A 175 2.46 -3.55 -7.79
CA ASP A 175 3.82 -3.37 -8.28
C ASP A 175 4.03 -4.13 -9.60
N ARG A 176 5.16 -3.85 -10.27
CA ARG A 176 5.53 -4.48 -11.55
C ARG A 176 5.59 -6.02 -11.49
N ASP A 177 5.79 -6.58 -10.30
CA ASP A 177 5.89 -8.02 -10.07
C ASP A 177 4.53 -8.66 -9.69
N ASN A 178 3.41 -7.99 -9.97
CA ASN A 178 2.07 -8.41 -9.56
C ASN A 178 1.93 -8.62 -8.05
N THR A 179 2.58 -7.75 -7.27
CA THR A 179 2.54 -7.81 -5.80
C THR A 179 2.01 -6.53 -5.21
N ILE A 180 1.46 -6.58 -4.01
CA ILE A 180 0.97 -5.40 -3.28
C ILE A 180 1.38 -5.49 -1.82
N LYS A 181 1.81 -4.37 -1.23
CA LYS A 181 2.12 -4.30 0.21
C LYS A 181 0.89 -3.80 0.96
N LEU A 182 0.32 -4.66 1.79
CA LEU A 182 -0.86 -4.35 2.58
C LEU A 182 -0.56 -4.56 4.06
N THR A 183 -1.23 -3.77 4.89
CA THR A 183 -1.21 -3.96 6.32
C THR A 183 -2.44 -4.77 6.71
N TRP A 184 -2.30 -5.75 7.61
CA TRP A 184 -3.44 -6.53 8.07
C TRP A 184 -3.40 -6.81 9.57
N LYS A 185 -4.57 -7.08 10.13
CA LYS A 185 -4.76 -7.41 11.54
C LYS A 185 -5.85 -8.47 11.70
N GLU A 186 -5.55 -9.50 12.45
CA GLU A 186 -6.54 -10.51 12.83
C GLU A 186 -7.53 -9.91 13.84
N LEU A 187 -8.83 -10.21 13.66
CA LEU A 187 -9.87 -9.65 14.54
C LEU A 187 -9.82 -10.18 15.97
N SER A 188 -9.29 -11.40 16.16
CA SER A 188 -9.11 -12.02 17.47
C SER A 188 -7.94 -11.42 18.25
N GLU A 189 -6.97 -10.79 17.58
CA GLU A 189 -5.78 -10.24 18.21
C GLU A 189 -6.06 -8.84 18.80
N THR A 190 -5.88 -8.73 20.12
CA THR A 190 -5.90 -7.44 20.85
C THR A 190 -4.60 -6.64 20.67
N SER A 191 -3.63 -7.19 19.94
CA SER A 191 -2.32 -6.59 19.70
C SER A 191 -2.45 -5.23 18.98
N ALA A 192 -1.73 -4.22 19.44
CA ALA A 192 -1.70 -2.91 18.77
C ALA A 192 -0.90 -2.94 17.45
N LYS A 193 -0.13 -4.00 17.22
CA LYS A 193 0.78 -4.13 16.08
C LYS A 193 0.02 -4.58 14.84
N THR A 194 -0.04 -3.71 13.85
CA THR A 194 -0.53 -4.03 12.52
C THR A 194 0.63 -4.57 11.68
N ARG A 195 0.45 -5.71 11.02
CA ARG A 195 1.52 -6.38 10.27
C ARG A 195 1.51 -5.90 8.83
N ARG A 196 2.66 -5.50 8.29
CA ARG A 196 2.79 -5.14 6.86
C ARG A 196 3.34 -6.34 6.09
N THR A 197 2.60 -6.80 5.10
CA THR A 197 2.92 -8.01 4.34
C THR A 197 2.85 -7.74 2.84
N LYS A 198 3.81 -8.29 2.08
CA LYS A 198 3.79 -8.30 0.62
C LYS A 198 2.95 -9.49 0.16
N PHE A 199 1.90 -9.21 -0.58
CA PHE A 199 1.01 -10.23 -1.16
C PHE A 199 1.26 -10.32 -2.66
N ARG A 200 1.48 -11.53 -3.17
CA ARG A 200 1.49 -11.81 -4.60
C ARG A 200 0.06 -12.07 -5.07
N ARG A 201 -0.32 -11.45 -6.17
CA ARG A 201 -1.61 -11.67 -6.83
C ARG A 201 -1.75 -13.13 -7.27
N ILE A 202 -2.92 -13.71 -7.06
CA ILE A 202 -3.28 -15.07 -7.47
C ILE A 202 -4.71 -15.12 -8.01
N SER A 203 -4.95 -16.03 -8.96
CA SER A 203 -6.30 -16.25 -9.47
C SER A 203 -7.22 -16.83 -8.40
N ASP A 204 -8.49 -16.44 -8.41
CA ASP A 204 -9.50 -16.94 -7.48
C ASP A 204 -9.70 -18.47 -7.53
N LYS A 205 -9.26 -19.12 -8.61
CA LYS A 205 -9.34 -20.58 -8.77
C LYS A 205 -8.24 -21.31 -8.00
N ASP A 206 -7.13 -20.64 -7.76
CA ASP A 206 -5.91 -21.23 -7.19
C ASP A 206 -5.76 -20.87 -5.70
N ILE A 207 -6.73 -20.17 -5.12
CA ILE A 207 -6.75 -19.77 -3.71
C ILE A 207 -8.06 -20.20 -3.05
N ARG A 208 -7.97 -20.79 -1.85
CA ARG A 208 -9.12 -21.31 -1.11
C ARG A 208 -9.97 -20.21 -0.49
N ASN A 209 -9.32 -19.16 0.02
CA ASN A 209 -9.93 -18.05 0.75
C ASN A 209 -9.51 -16.71 0.12
N ASP A 210 -10.01 -15.60 0.62
CA ASP A 210 -9.70 -14.26 0.09
C ASP A 210 -8.19 -13.96 0.09
N ILE A 211 -7.49 -14.37 1.15
CA ILE A 211 -6.03 -14.28 1.26
C ILE A 211 -5.40 -15.57 1.84
N ALA A 212 -4.15 -15.82 1.47
CA ALA A 212 -3.31 -16.85 2.08
C ALA A 212 -2.08 -16.21 2.72
N ILE A 213 -1.84 -16.47 4.00
CA ILE A 213 -0.72 -15.90 4.75
C ILE A 213 0.39 -16.95 4.82
N GLY A 214 1.51 -16.66 4.17
CA GLY A 214 2.70 -17.48 4.19
C GLY A 214 3.44 -17.44 5.53
N GLN A 215 4.50 -18.23 5.60
CA GLN A 215 5.34 -18.33 6.80
C GLN A 215 6.23 -17.11 7.01
N ASN A 216 6.63 -16.42 5.92
CA ASN A 216 7.52 -15.28 6.00
C ASN A 216 6.72 -14.00 6.27
N LEU A 217 6.60 -13.68 7.56
CA LEU A 217 5.91 -12.48 8.04
C LEU A 217 6.81 -11.23 8.04
N ASP A 218 8.13 -11.39 7.83
CA ASP A 218 9.14 -10.37 8.11
C ASP A 218 10.17 -10.23 6.97
N ASN A 219 9.75 -9.69 5.83
CA ASN A 219 10.67 -9.18 4.81
C ASN A 219 10.21 -7.84 4.24
N CYS A 220 9.81 -6.92 5.12
CA CYS A 220 10.07 -5.50 4.89
C CYS A 220 11.15 -5.09 5.87
N GLY A 221 12.42 -5.22 5.45
CA GLY A 221 13.52 -4.50 6.09
C GLY A 221 13.21 -3.01 6.13
N ASP A 222 13.73 -2.37 7.18
CA ASP A 222 13.65 -0.96 7.54
C ASP A 222 12.36 -0.50 8.24
N ASP A 223 12.23 -0.88 9.52
CA ASP A 223 12.22 0.08 10.64
C ASP A 223 12.07 -0.69 11.97
N GLU A 224 13.14 -1.38 12.38
CA GLU A 224 13.35 -1.71 13.78
C GLU A 224 13.74 -0.42 14.53
N SER A 225 12.79 0.52 14.68
CA SER A 225 12.86 1.46 15.78
C SER A 225 12.40 0.70 17.01
N SER A 226 13.37 0.12 17.72
CA SER A 226 13.25 -0.35 19.09
C SER A 226 12.49 0.69 19.92
N ILE A 227 11.22 0.43 20.19
CA ILE A 227 10.40 1.22 21.12
C ILE A 227 10.96 0.89 22.50
N SER A 228 11.80 1.81 23.00
CA SER A 228 12.27 1.81 24.38
C SER A 228 11.08 1.79 25.33
N ASP A 229 11.02 0.76 26.16
CA ASP A 229 10.22 0.68 27.39
C ASP A 229 10.59 1.85 28.32
N SER A 230 10.01 3.02 28.11
CA SER A 230 10.19 4.17 29.01
C SER A 230 9.06 5.18 28.80
N MET A 231 7.88 4.95 29.41
CA MET A 231 6.97 5.99 29.94
C MET A 231 5.64 5.36 30.40
N GLN A 232 5.74 4.50 31.40
CA GLN A 232 4.69 4.42 32.42
C GLN A 232 5.19 5.16 33.65
N GLN A 233 4.80 6.43 33.79
CA GLN A 233 4.53 7.04 35.10
C GLN A 233 3.74 8.35 34.96
N LEU A 234 2.47 8.22 35.33
CA LEU A 234 1.68 9.15 36.15
C LEU A 234 1.29 10.52 35.59
N ALA A 235 -0.01 10.60 35.32
CA ALA A 235 -0.82 11.77 35.65
C ALA A 235 -0.67 12.12 37.15
N LEU A 236 -0.43 13.39 37.44
CA LEU A 236 -1.12 14.26 38.40
C LEU A 236 -0.24 15.48 38.66
N GLY A 237 -0.78 16.67 38.36
CA GLY A 237 -0.08 17.93 38.51
C GLY A 237 0.22 18.25 39.96
N VAL A 238 1.50 18.54 40.25
CA VAL A 238 1.95 19.38 41.36
C VAL A 238 3.24 20.10 40.92
N SER A 239 3.33 21.38 41.27
CA SER A 239 4.31 22.40 40.88
C SER A 239 5.80 22.07 41.05
N PRO A 240 6.71 22.77 40.33
CA PRO A 240 8.15 22.61 40.48
C PRO A 240 8.70 23.42 41.66
N SER A 241 9.42 22.75 42.56
CA SER A 241 10.17 23.37 43.65
C SER A 241 11.47 22.59 43.89
N PHE A 242 12.58 23.27 43.59
CA PHE A 242 13.92 23.19 44.21
C PHE A 242 14.30 21.99 45.10
N CYS A 243 15.39 21.30 44.72
CA CYS A 243 16.62 21.05 45.50
C CYS A 243 17.43 19.96 44.77
N SER A 244 18.58 20.28 44.19
CA SER A 244 19.91 20.21 44.82
C SER A 244 20.31 18.81 45.30
N THR A 245 21.57 18.49 45.00
CA THR A 245 22.50 17.58 45.70
C THR A 245 22.76 16.22 45.04
N GLU A 246 23.85 16.20 44.25
CA GLU A 246 25.05 15.38 44.51
C GLU A 246 24.89 13.85 44.55
N TRP A 247 25.45 13.16 43.55
CA TRP A 247 25.91 11.77 43.71
C TRP A 247 27.38 11.67 43.34
N LYS A 248 28.20 11.64 44.39
CA LYS A 248 29.61 11.28 44.38
C LYS A 248 29.78 9.79 44.06
N LEU A 249 30.63 9.56 43.08
CA LEU A 249 31.71 8.56 43.03
C LEU A 249 31.91 7.71 44.31
N MET A 250 31.83 6.38 44.19
CA MET A 250 32.54 5.44 45.05
C MET A 250 32.94 4.19 44.25
N ARG A 251 34.25 4.04 44.04
CA ARG A 251 34.95 2.76 43.79
C ARG A 251 35.39 2.19 45.15
N ALA A 252 35.22 0.89 45.36
CA ALA A 252 36.11 -0.01 46.11
C ALA A 252 35.57 -1.44 45.85
N LYS A 253 36.27 -2.41 45.23
CA LYS A 253 37.52 -3.12 45.54
C LYS A 253 37.59 -3.75 46.94
N SER A 254 37.39 -5.08 46.98
CA SER A 254 38.02 -6.10 47.84
C SER A 254 37.55 -7.45 47.25
N THR A 255 38.33 -8.40 46.69
CA THR A 255 39.50 -9.15 47.21
C THR A 255 39.18 -9.65 48.63
N THR A 256 39.13 -10.95 48.94
CA THR A 256 40.24 -11.90 48.85
C THR A 256 39.73 -13.34 49.13
N GLU A 257 40.40 -14.30 48.48
CA GLU A 257 40.69 -15.72 48.77
C GLU A 257 39.94 -16.50 49.86
N ASP A 258 39.61 -17.76 49.53
CA ASP A 258 40.18 -19.01 50.09
C ASP A 258 39.13 -20.13 49.88
N GLN A 259 39.39 -21.40 49.62
CA GLN A 259 40.53 -22.26 49.25
C GLN A 259 39.93 -23.68 49.28
N LEU A 260 40.54 -24.61 48.52
CA LEU A 260 40.62 -26.04 48.84
C LEU A 260 39.30 -26.80 49.14
N SER A 261 38.93 -27.86 48.41
CA SER A 261 39.77 -29.06 48.32
C SER A 261 38.98 -30.23 47.69
N ARG A 262 39.76 -31.18 47.16
CA ARG A 262 39.48 -32.60 46.84
C ARG A 262 39.02 -32.87 45.40
N ARG A 263 39.90 -33.40 44.52
CA ARG A 263 40.45 -34.80 44.46
C ARG A 263 39.29 -35.81 44.43
N ARG A 264 39.12 -36.72 43.47
CA ARG A 264 40.07 -37.46 42.60
C ARG A 264 39.27 -38.25 41.52
N PRO A 265 39.95 -38.99 40.62
CA PRO A 265 39.47 -39.41 39.29
C PRO A 265 39.08 -40.89 39.15
N CYS A 266 38.58 -41.20 37.94
CA CYS A 266 38.69 -42.43 37.14
C CYS A 266 38.45 -43.81 37.78
N LEU A 267 37.55 -44.58 37.18
CA LEU A 267 37.85 -45.94 36.69
C LEU A 267 36.98 -46.26 35.46
N GLN A 268 37.65 -46.75 34.42
CA GLN A 268 37.09 -47.25 33.16
C GLN A 268 36.76 -48.75 33.26
N LYS A 269 36.03 -49.21 32.22
CA LYS A 269 35.87 -50.57 31.66
C LYS A 269 34.72 -51.39 32.20
#